data_AF-A0A1M6K1D4-F1
#
_entry.id   AF-A0A1M6K1D4-F1
#
_cell.length_a   1.000
_cell.length_b   1.000
_cell.length_c   1.000
_cell.angle_alpha   90.00
_cell.angle_beta   90.00
_cell.angle_gamma   90.00
#
_symmetry.space_group_name_H-M   'P 1'
#
loop_
_entity.id
_entity.type
_entity.pdbx_description
1 polymer ?
#
loop_
_entity_poly.entity_id
_entity_poly.type
_entity_poly.pdbx_seq_one_letter_code
_entity_poly.pdbx_strand_id
1 'polypeptide(L)'
;MNTKCKLCKTNDLEDVGSHIFTESIIRTALNEDGFTKRADKELMFEISVNKVGLDFFGSAIQPEKIEEITGKPVTDEQIAGNENEIINKKLVCRDCEKRFNPIETAFVQDIYSKIVKKSNEELKKDTCNYIVFEDKKLIALQFVIINVWRASASNYDNWKLTDEQEEYLRSFIDKTLIGDLNSINDKTKEFADEITDFDFALNYFIQDEERLSDNGLLIDNSVNPYFILLNRLSIIFDFKKISSDEIPEFLTSIIEDNVACIISSQLENELRIGINSDKQRKLLFHRIAMHQLNQIITKCNETFYELHRKFLGFYPPQSSTAYYVKTMENYVAERKGKINIEEMMQLIIKVVSDCGRSYF
;
A
#
# COMPACT_ATOMS: atom_id res chain seq x y z
N MET A 1 -23.90 -9.54 -11.28
CA MET A 1 -22.55 -8.97 -11.16
C MET A 1 -22.40 -7.87 -12.18
N ASN A 2 -21.87 -6.71 -11.80
CA ASN A 2 -21.63 -5.63 -12.76
C ASN A 2 -20.46 -6.04 -13.67
N THR A 3 -20.73 -6.27 -14.95
CA THR A 3 -19.73 -6.66 -15.96
C THR A 3 -19.08 -5.46 -16.63
N LYS A 4 -19.49 -4.24 -16.27
CA LYS A 4 -19.01 -3.00 -16.89
C LYS A 4 -17.71 -2.52 -16.27
N CYS A 5 -16.85 -1.99 -17.13
CA CYS A 5 -15.62 -1.32 -16.74
C CYS A 5 -15.90 -0.18 -15.75
N LYS A 6 -15.17 -0.13 -14.64
CA LYS A 6 -15.36 0.90 -13.61
C LYS A 6 -14.94 2.30 -14.09
N LEU A 7 -14.03 2.40 -15.06
CA LEU A 7 -13.59 3.69 -15.62
C LEU A 7 -14.61 4.25 -16.62
N CYS A 8 -14.80 3.61 -17.78
CA CYS A 8 -15.66 4.16 -18.84
C CYS A 8 -17.15 3.88 -18.67
N LYS A 9 -17.53 2.91 -17.82
CA LYS A 9 -18.93 2.46 -17.59
C LYS A 9 -19.68 1.97 -18.83
N THR A 10 -19.01 1.83 -19.98
CA THR A 10 -19.62 1.44 -21.27
C THR A 10 -19.21 0.03 -21.70
N ASN A 11 -17.90 -0.21 -21.78
CA ASN A 11 -17.33 -1.49 -22.22
C ASN A 11 -17.48 -2.56 -21.15
N ASP A 12 -17.65 -3.81 -21.58
CA ASP A 12 -17.59 -4.97 -20.69
C ASP A 12 -16.15 -5.30 -20.30
N LEU A 13 -15.99 -5.96 -19.16
CA LEU A 13 -14.72 -6.44 -18.65
C LEU A 13 -14.27 -7.67 -19.44
N GLU A 14 -13.01 -7.68 -19.85
CA GLU A 14 -12.39 -8.74 -20.68
C GLU A 14 -11.35 -9.56 -19.90
N ASP A 15 -11.47 -9.63 -18.57
CA ASP A 15 -10.55 -10.37 -17.70
C ASP A 15 -9.06 -9.98 -17.89
N VAL A 16 -8.79 -8.67 -18.10
CA VAL A 16 -7.47 -8.16 -18.50
C VAL A 16 -6.42 -8.29 -17.39
N GLY A 17 -6.84 -8.43 -16.13
CA GLY A 17 -5.94 -8.44 -14.98
C GLY A 17 -5.21 -7.11 -14.81
N SER A 18 -5.94 -6.05 -14.49
CA SER A 18 -5.37 -4.71 -14.28
C SER A 18 -4.61 -4.66 -12.95
N HIS A 19 -3.39 -4.14 -12.95
CA HIS A 19 -2.67 -3.91 -11.70
C HIS A 19 -3.27 -2.71 -10.96
N ILE A 20 -3.46 -2.85 -9.64
CA ILE A 20 -3.98 -1.78 -8.78
C ILE A 20 -2.99 -0.63 -8.68
N PHE A 21 -1.69 -0.94 -8.63
CA PHE A 21 -0.61 0.04 -8.62
C PHE A 21 0.30 -0.13 -9.84
N THR A 22 1.00 0.93 -10.25
CA THR A 22 1.81 0.92 -11.47
C THR A 22 2.92 -0.13 -11.36
N GLU A 23 2.84 -1.18 -12.19
CA GLU A 23 3.66 -2.41 -12.09
C GLU A 23 5.16 -2.08 -12.01
N SER A 24 5.66 -1.19 -12.88
CA SER A 24 7.07 -0.80 -12.93
C SER A 24 7.62 -0.14 -11.66
N ILE A 25 6.77 0.43 -10.81
CA ILE A 25 7.18 1.02 -9.53
C ILE A 25 7.24 -0.03 -8.45
N ILE A 26 6.23 -0.90 -8.39
CA ILE A 26 6.03 -1.85 -7.29
C ILE A 26 6.81 -3.16 -7.45
N ARG A 27 7.17 -3.52 -8.69
CA ARG A 27 7.76 -4.81 -9.09
C ARG A 27 8.88 -5.30 -8.19
N THR A 28 9.82 -4.44 -7.82
CA THR A 28 10.99 -4.88 -7.04
C THR A 28 10.67 -5.13 -5.57
N ALA A 29 9.57 -4.59 -5.05
CA ALA A 29 9.08 -4.95 -3.72
C ALA A 29 8.35 -6.31 -3.73
N LEU A 30 7.80 -6.70 -4.88
CA LEU A 30 6.95 -7.88 -4.98
C LEU A 30 7.69 -9.11 -5.46
N ASN A 31 8.81 -8.99 -6.18
CA ASN A 31 9.50 -10.15 -6.72
C ASN A 31 10.57 -10.71 -5.77
N GLU A 32 10.79 -12.02 -5.85
CA GLU A 32 11.94 -12.71 -5.24
C GLU A 32 13.25 -11.97 -5.53
N ASP A 33 14.00 -11.63 -4.47
CA ASP A 33 15.25 -10.86 -4.51
C ASP A 33 15.15 -9.53 -5.31
N GLY A 34 13.93 -8.99 -5.41
CA GLY A 34 13.59 -7.79 -6.18
C GLY A 34 13.87 -7.89 -7.67
N PHE A 35 13.67 -9.08 -8.25
CA PHE A 35 13.84 -9.34 -9.67
C PHE A 35 13.12 -8.29 -10.54
N THR A 36 13.87 -7.71 -11.49
CA THR A 36 13.44 -6.49 -12.20
C THR A 36 12.70 -6.76 -13.52
N LYS A 37 12.68 -8.00 -14.00
CA LYS A 37 11.93 -8.38 -15.21
C LYS A 37 10.62 -9.08 -14.84
N ARG A 38 9.62 -8.98 -15.72
CA ARG A 38 8.38 -9.76 -15.58
C ARG A 38 8.71 -11.24 -15.78
N ALA A 39 8.46 -12.04 -14.76
CA ALA A 39 8.76 -13.47 -14.78
C ALA A 39 7.84 -14.26 -13.84
N ASP A 40 6.73 -13.68 -13.40
CA ASP A 40 5.78 -14.28 -12.44
C ASP A 40 6.50 -14.86 -11.20
N LYS A 41 7.45 -14.08 -10.68
CA LYS A 41 8.31 -14.38 -9.52
C LYS A 41 7.88 -13.59 -8.29
N GLU A 42 6.61 -13.21 -8.22
CA GLU A 42 6.10 -12.46 -7.08
C GLU A 42 6.18 -13.34 -5.82
N LEU A 43 6.50 -12.73 -4.70
CA LEU A 43 6.58 -13.33 -3.37
C LEU A 43 6.14 -12.24 -2.39
N MET A 44 4.87 -12.26 -2.04
CA MET A 44 4.22 -11.20 -1.26
C MET A 44 4.03 -11.65 0.18
N PHE A 45 4.36 -10.78 1.12
CA PHE A 45 4.11 -11.00 2.54
C PHE A 45 3.15 -9.95 3.06
N GLU A 46 2.19 -10.38 3.88
CA GLU A 46 1.22 -9.51 4.53
C GLU A 46 1.42 -9.52 6.04
N ILE A 47 1.20 -8.37 6.67
CA ILE A 47 1.06 -8.24 8.13
C ILE A 47 -0.20 -7.40 8.37
N SER A 48 -1.31 -8.06 8.66
CA SER A 48 -2.60 -7.45 8.96
C SER A 48 -3.31 -8.18 10.10
N VAL A 49 -4.48 -7.68 10.49
CA VAL A 49 -5.38 -8.36 11.44
C VAL A 49 -5.96 -9.68 10.90
N ASN A 50 -5.87 -9.91 9.59
CA ASN A 50 -6.44 -11.09 8.93
C ASN A 50 -5.37 -12.13 8.57
N LYS A 51 -4.15 -11.70 8.23
CA LYS A 51 -3.07 -12.58 7.79
C LYS A 51 -1.70 -12.05 8.22
N VAL A 52 -0.81 -12.97 8.62
CA VAL A 52 0.61 -12.68 8.85
C VAL A 52 1.43 -13.75 8.14
N GLY A 53 2.32 -13.34 7.23
CA GLY A 53 3.23 -14.24 6.52
C GLY A 53 3.05 -14.22 5.01
N LEU A 54 3.41 -15.31 4.34
CA LEU A 54 3.33 -15.44 2.89
C LEU A 54 1.87 -15.31 2.44
N ASP A 55 1.61 -14.32 1.61
CA ASP A 55 0.29 -13.98 1.09
C ASP A 55 0.05 -14.59 -0.28
N PHE A 56 0.94 -14.28 -1.23
CA PHE A 56 0.88 -14.72 -2.62
C PHE A 56 2.28 -15.14 -3.12
N PHE A 57 2.33 -16.10 -4.02
CA PHE A 57 3.54 -16.46 -4.76
C PHE A 57 3.27 -16.65 -6.26
N GLY A 58 4.13 -16.13 -7.11
CA GLY A 58 4.02 -16.27 -8.57
C GLY A 58 4.31 -17.70 -9.03
N SER A 59 3.80 -18.06 -10.21
CA SER A 59 3.93 -19.42 -10.76
C SER A 59 5.37 -19.84 -11.09
N ALA A 60 6.32 -18.91 -11.14
CA ALA A 60 7.73 -19.20 -11.37
C ALA A 60 8.54 -19.38 -10.08
N ILE A 61 7.94 -19.19 -8.91
CA ILE A 61 8.57 -19.52 -7.63
C ILE A 61 8.63 -21.03 -7.46
N GLN A 62 9.81 -21.55 -7.12
CA GLN A 62 10.01 -22.99 -6.94
C GLN A 62 9.32 -23.46 -5.64
N PRO A 63 8.65 -24.64 -5.64
CA PRO A 63 8.00 -25.17 -4.43
C PRO A 63 8.95 -25.29 -3.22
N GLU A 64 10.21 -25.64 -3.45
CA GLU A 64 11.23 -25.75 -2.40
C GLU A 64 11.47 -24.41 -1.70
N LYS A 65 11.35 -23.29 -2.43
CA LYS A 65 11.49 -21.95 -1.87
C LYS A 65 10.31 -21.61 -0.96
N ILE A 66 9.11 -22.01 -1.37
CA ILE A 66 7.88 -21.82 -0.59
C ILE A 66 7.94 -22.67 0.68
N GLU A 67 8.44 -23.91 0.59
CA GLU A 67 8.66 -24.77 1.74
C GLU A 67 9.74 -24.23 2.69
N GLU A 68 10.83 -23.64 2.17
CA GLU A 68 11.83 -22.93 2.97
C GLU A 68 11.21 -21.79 3.80
N ILE A 69 10.32 -21.00 3.18
CA ILE A 69 9.68 -19.83 3.79
C ILE A 69 8.60 -20.25 4.80
N THR A 70 7.72 -21.16 4.39
CA THR A 70 6.53 -21.55 5.17
C THR A 70 6.81 -22.68 6.16
N GLY A 71 7.92 -23.41 5.99
CA GLY A 71 8.26 -24.60 6.76
C GLY A 71 7.36 -25.81 6.48
N LYS A 72 6.55 -25.76 5.43
CA LYS A 72 5.60 -26.82 5.05
C LYS A 72 5.58 -27.01 3.53
N PRO A 73 5.37 -28.23 3.02
CA PRO A 73 5.20 -28.46 1.59
C PRO A 73 3.95 -27.74 1.09
N VAL A 74 4.02 -27.27 -0.16
CA VAL A 74 2.89 -26.61 -0.84
C VAL A 74 1.81 -27.65 -1.14
N THR A 75 0.57 -27.31 -0.78
CA THR A 75 -0.61 -28.15 -1.06
C THR A 75 -1.38 -27.65 -2.28
N ASP A 76 -2.14 -28.53 -2.93
CA ASP A 76 -3.00 -28.18 -4.07
C ASP A 76 -4.04 -27.10 -3.71
N GLU A 77 -4.53 -27.11 -2.48
CA GLU A 77 -5.46 -26.11 -1.95
C GLU A 77 -4.82 -24.72 -1.88
N GLN A 78 -3.56 -24.64 -1.44
CA GLN A 78 -2.80 -23.38 -1.44
C GLN A 78 -2.57 -22.86 -2.85
N ILE A 79 -2.28 -23.75 -3.83
CA ILE A 79 -2.12 -23.35 -5.23
C ILE A 79 -3.45 -22.84 -5.79
N ALA A 80 -4.56 -23.50 -5.49
CA ALA A 80 -5.89 -23.12 -5.99
C ALA A 80 -6.39 -21.79 -5.40
N GLY A 81 -6.02 -21.47 -4.16
CA GLY A 81 -6.39 -20.22 -3.48
C GLY A 81 -5.38 -19.07 -3.63
N ASN A 82 -4.29 -19.28 -4.38
CA ASN A 82 -3.22 -18.30 -4.56
C ASN A 82 -3.59 -17.27 -5.65
N GLU A 83 -4.43 -16.30 -5.26
CA GLU A 83 -4.82 -15.17 -6.09
C GLU A 83 -3.94 -13.94 -5.80
N ASN A 84 -3.53 -13.21 -6.83
CA ASN A 84 -2.72 -12.01 -6.67
C ASN A 84 -3.61 -10.81 -6.30
N GLU A 85 -3.53 -10.35 -5.06
CA GLU A 85 -4.37 -9.25 -4.55
C GLU A 85 -4.12 -7.91 -5.24
N ILE A 86 -2.98 -7.73 -5.91
CA ILE A 86 -2.61 -6.51 -6.63
C ILE A 86 -3.16 -6.53 -8.07
N ILE A 87 -3.70 -7.65 -8.54
CA ILE A 87 -4.29 -7.79 -9.88
C ILE A 87 -5.82 -7.88 -9.75
N ASN A 88 -6.52 -6.88 -10.29
CA ASN A 88 -7.98 -6.85 -10.30
C ASN A 88 -8.53 -6.99 -11.73
N LYS A 89 -9.04 -8.18 -12.01
CA LYS A 89 -9.70 -8.55 -13.27
C LYS A 89 -11.05 -7.86 -13.52
N LYS A 90 -11.63 -7.27 -12.47
CA LYS A 90 -12.95 -6.61 -12.47
C LYS A 90 -12.86 -5.09 -12.40
N LEU A 91 -11.68 -4.51 -12.62
CA LEU A 91 -11.43 -3.08 -12.49
C LEU A 91 -11.72 -2.32 -13.80
N VAL A 92 -10.96 -2.61 -14.87
CA VAL A 92 -11.05 -1.91 -16.15
C VAL A 92 -11.08 -2.84 -17.37
N CYS A 93 -11.68 -2.36 -18.46
CA CYS A 93 -11.57 -3.01 -19.76
C CYS A 93 -10.19 -2.75 -20.39
N ARG A 94 -9.86 -3.50 -21.44
CA ARG A 94 -8.55 -3.43 -22.11
C ARG A 94 -8.25 -2.07 -22.71
N ASP A 95 -9.26 -1.38 -23.22
CA ASP A 95 -9.09 -0.05 -23.79
C ASP A 95 -8.79 0.99 -22.71
N CYS A 96 -9.46 0.89 -21.56
CA CYS A 96 -9.17 1.71 -20.39
C CYS A 96 -7.78 1.43 -19.82
N GLU A 97 -7.34 0.17 -19.75
CA GLU A 97 -5.99 -0.18 -19.32
C GLU A 97 -4.92 0.47 -20.21
N LYS A 98 -5.11 0.43 -21.54
CA LYS A 98 -4.19 1.07 -22.49
C LYS A 98 -4.08 2.59 -22.31
N ARG A 99 -5.13 3.25 -21.80
CA ARG A 99 -5.15 4.70 -21.59
C ARG A 99 -4.24 5.15 -20.44
N PHE A 100 -3.87 4.26 -19.52
CA PHE A 100 -2.92 4.57 -18.44
C PHE A 100 -1.47 4.58 -18.94
N ASN A 101 -1.14 3.74 -19.93
CA ASN A 101 0.22 3.49 -20.39
C ASN A 101 1.05 4.75 -20.71
N PRO A 102 0.53 5.78 -21.41
CA PRO A 102 1.33 6.98 -21.72
C PRO A 102 1.83 7.70 -20.46
N ILE A 103 0.97 7.84 -19.44
CA ILE A 103 1.33 8.52 -18.18
C ILE A 103 2.26 7.65 -17.34
N GLU A 104 1.96 6.35 -17.18
CA GLU A 104 2.82 5.45 -16.41
C GLU A 104 4.23 5.35 -17.03
N THR A 105 4.31 5.24 -18.35
CA THR A 105 5.59 5.20 -19.07
C THR A 105 6.35 6.50 -18.91
N ALA A 106 5.69 7.65 -19.11
CA ALA A 106 6.33 8.95 -18.98
C ALA A 106 6.82 9.21 -17.55
N PHE A 107 6.01 8.90 -16.54
CA PHE A 107 6.42 9.03 -15.14
C PHE A 107 7.64 8.18 -14.83
N VAL A 108 7.65 6.92 -15.26
CA VAL A 108 8.76 5.99 -15.01
C VAL A 108 10.04 6.45 -15.70
N GLN A 109 9.95 6.81 -16.99
CA GLN A 109 11.12 7.17 -17.79
C GLN A 109 11.67 8.55 -17.41
N ASP A 110 10.80 9.56 -17.29
CA ASP A 110 11.22 10.95 -17.16
C ASP A 110 11.45 11.39 -15.72
N ILE A 111 10.83 10.71 -14.75
CA ILE A 111 10.85 11.08 -13.33
C ILE A 111 11.53 9.97 -12.53
N TYR A 112 10.87 8.81 -12.37
CA TYR A 112 11.32 7.76 -11.45
C TYR A 112 12.73 7.24 -11.77
N SER A 113 13.01 6.92 -13.04
CA SER A 113 14.32 6.40 -13.45
C SER A 113 15.46 7.39 -13.19
N LYS A 114 15.18 8.70 -13.24
CA LYS A 114 16.15 9.75 -12.94
C LYS A 114 16.41 9.85 -11.44
N ILE A 115 15.39 9.67 -10.60
CA ILE A 115 15.58 9.60 -9.14
C ILE A 115 16.48 8.41 -8.79
N VAL A 116 16.18 7.24 -9.37
CA VAL A 116 16.96 6.01 -9.16
C VAL A 116 18.39 6.14 -9.67
N LYS A 117 18.62 6.75 -10.84
CA LYS A 117 19.98 6.95 -11.38
C LYS A 117 20.77 8.00 -10.60
N LYS A 118 20.12 9.06 -10.12
CA LYS A 118 20.76 10.13 -9.36
C LYS A 118 21.05 9.77 -7.89
N SER A 119 20.60 8.62 -7.38
CA SER A 119 20.95 8.21 -6.01
C SER A 119 22.42 7.81 -5.84
N ASN A 120 23.19 7.67 -6.93
CA ASN A 120 24.61 7.32 -6.90
C ASN A 120 25.56 8.52 -7.10
N GLU A 121 25.06 9.67 -7.53
CA GLU A 121 25.83 10.90 -7.64
C GLU A 121 25.16 11.92 -6.73
N GLU A 122 25.71 12.09 -5.52
CA GLU A 122 25.34 13.06 -4.48
C GLU A 122 24.25 14.03 -4.94
N LEU A 123 22.99 13.62 -4.73
CA LEU A 123 21.83 14.46 -4.97
C LEU A 123 22.14 15.81 -4.33
N LYS A 124 22.32 16.86 -5.15
CA LYS A 124 22.56 18.22 -4.66
C LYS A 124 21.37 18.58 -3.80
N LYS A 125 21.53 18.41 -2.49
CA LYS A 125 20.53 18.71 -1.50
C LYS A 125 20.31 20.21 -1.56
N ASP A 126 19.10 20.61 -1.93
CA ASP A 126 18.64 21.93 -1.57
C ASP A 126 18.44 21.97 -0.04
N THR A 127 18.26 23.17 0.52
CA THR A 127 17.92 23.43 1.92
C THR A 127 16.78 22.54 2.46
N CYS A 128 15.91 22.03 1.58
CA CYS A 128 14.74 21.21 1.90
C CYS A 128 14.78 19.78 1.28
N ASN A 129 15.98 19.28 0.92
CA ASN A 129 16.25 17.90 0.54
C ASN A 129 15.27 17.27 -0.49
N TYR A 130 15.04 17.95 -1.62
CA TYR A 130 14.22 17.47 -2.74
C TYR A 130 14.97 17.51 -4.08
N ILE A 131 14.40 16.86 -5.10
CA ILE A 131 14.80 16.99 -6.52
C ILE A 131 13.71 17.74 -7.29
N VAL A 132 14.12 18.66 -8.16
CA VAL A 132 13.23 19.41 -9.06
C VAL A 132 13.13 18.75 -10.43
N PHE A 133 11.92 18.75 -10.97
CA PHE A 133 11.59 18.34 -12.34
C PHE A 133 10.71 19.42 -13.00
N GLU A 134 11.32 20.20 -13.89
CA GLU A 134 10.62 21.23 -14.67
C GLU A 134 9.56 20.64 -15.59
N ASP A 135 8.40 21.27 -15.67
CA ASP A 135 7.27 20.90 -16.54
C ASP A 135 6.78 19.45 -16.37
N LYS A 136 7.00 18.84 -15.21
CA LYS A 136 6.58 17.45 -14.90
C LYS A 136 5.42 17.34 -13.92
N LYS A 137 4.90 18.47 -13.40
CA LYS A 137 3.80 18.48 -12.42
C LYS A 137 2.53 17.79 -12.93
N LEU A 138 2.12 18.03 -14.17
CA LEU A 138 0.90 17.43 -14.74
C LEU A 138 1.00 15.91 -14.91
N ILE A 139 2.18 15.42 -15.31
CA ILE A 139 2.44 13.98 -15.44
C ILE A 139 2.37 13.32 -14.05
N ALA A 140 2.95 13.95 -13.03
CA ALA A 140 2.86 13.46 -11.66
C ALA A 140 1.43 13.50 -11.10
N LEU A 141 0.67 14.57 -11.36
CA LEU A 141 -0.73 14.68 -10.97
C LEU A 141 -1.56 13.53 -11.54
N GLN A 142 -1.46 13.28 -12.85
CA GLN A 142 -2.19 12.17 -13.49
C GLN A 142 -1.72 10.82 -12.93
N PHE A 143 -0.42 10.63 -12.71
CA PHE A 143 0.11 9.41 -12.12
C PHE A 143 -0.45 9.15 -10.71
N VAL A 144 -0.51 10.19 -9.86
CA VAL A 144 -1.08 10.11 -8.51
C VAL A 144 -2.56 9.75 -8.57
N ILE A 145 -3.34 10.49 -9.37
CA ILE A 145 -4.78 10.27 -9.51
C ILE A 145 -5.10 8.86 -10.00
N ILE A 146 -4.34 8.33 -10.97
CA ILE A 146 -4.52 6.95 -11.47
C ILE A 146 -4.32 5.94 -10.34
N ASN A 147 -3.23 6.03 -9.58
CA ASN A 147 -2.93 5.06 -8.53
C ASN A 147 -3.92 5.15 -7.36
N VAL A 148 -4.29 6.36 -6.94
CA VAL A 148 -5.29 6.61 -5.89
C VAL A 148 -6.66 6.07 -6.33
N TRP A 149 -7.12 6.40 -7.55
CA TRP A 149 -8.41 5.95 -8.05
C TRP A 149 -8.46 4.42 -8.20
N ARG A 150 -7.42 3.79 -8.75
CA ARG A 150 -7.39 2.31 -8.90
C ARG A 150 -7.40 1.61 -7.55
N ALA A 151 -6.68 2.11 -6.55
CA ALA A 151 -6.72 1.57 -5.19
C ALA A 151 -8.15 1.61 -4.61
N SER A 152 -8.84 2.74 -4.76
CA SER A 152 -10.21 2.91 -4.27
C SER A 152 -11.19 2.03 -5.02
N ALA A 153 -11.18 2.12 -6.35
CA ALA A 153 -12.10 1.41 -7.21
C ALA A 153 -11.90 -0.12 -7.14
N SER A 154 -10.73 -0.59 -6.72
CA SER A 154 -10.47 -2.01 -6.45
C SER A 154 -10.81 -2.45 -5.02
N ASN A 155 -11.05 -1.51 -4.09
CA ASN A 155 -11.18 -1.75 -2.65
C ASN A 155 -9.94 -2.48 -2.09
N TYR A 156 -8.75 -2.06 -2.51
CA TYR A 156 -7.49 -2.66 -2.11
C TYR A 156 -7.27 -2.50 -0.60
N ASP A 157 -6.96 -3.60 0.09
CA ASP A 157 -6.77 -3.63 1.56
C ASP A 157 -7.92 -2.95 2.35
N ASN A 158 -9.15 -3.14 1.85
CA ASN A 158 -10.37 -2.50 2.37
C ASN A 158 -10.33 -0.96 2.40
N TRP A 159 -9.40 -0.35 1.67
CA TRP A 159 -9.30 1.09 1.51
C TRP A 159 -10.21 1.56 0.38
N LYS A 160 -10.97 2.62 0.65
CA LYS A 160 -11.86 3.24 -0.34
C LYS A 160 -12.02 4.72 -0.09
N LEU A 161 -12.04 5.51 -1.16
CA LEU A 161 -12.56 6.87 -1.14
C LEU A 161 -14.08 6.87 -0.92
N THR A 162 -14.63 8.02 -0.58
CA THR A 162 -16.08 8.21 -0.66
C THR A 162 -16.56 8.05 -2.11
N ASP A 163 -17.81 7.62 -2.32
CA ASP A 163 -18.33 7.40 -3.68
C ASP A 163 -18.29 8.67 -4.53
N GLU A 164 -18.44 9.85 -3.91
CA GLU A 164 -18.32 11.15 -4.58
C GLU A 164 -16.88 11.41 -5.04
N GLN A 165 -15.90 11.23 -4.16
CA GLN A 165 -14.48 11.39 -4.46
C GLN A 165 -14.00 10.40 -5.54
N GLU A 166 -14.41 9.13 -5.45
CA GLU A 166 -14.06 8.11 -6.44
C GLU A 166 -14.64 8.45 -7.81
N GLU A 167 -15.92 8.83 -7.88
CA GLU A 167 -16.57 9.22 -9.13
C GLU A 167 -15.97 10.48 -9.74
N TYR A 168 -15.58 11.42 -8.88
CA TYR A 168 -14.95 12.66 -9.27
C TYR A 168 -13.58 12.40 -9.94
N LEU A 169 -12.70 11.59 -9.31
CA LEU A 169 -11.45 11.14 -9.93
C LEU A 169 -11.70 10.34 -11.21
N ARG A 170 -12.66 9.40 -11.21
CA ARG A 170 -13.01 8.60 -12.38
C ARG A 170 -13.36 9.48 -13.57
N SER A 171 -14.25 10.44 -13.37
CA SER A 171 -14.73 11.36 -14.39
C SER A 171 -13.58 12.18 -14.98
N PHE A 172 -12.68 12.69 -14.13
CA PHE A 172 -11.51 13.41 -14.59
C PHE A 172 -10.59 12.54 -15.45
N ILE A 173 -10.22 11.36 -14.96
CA ILE A 173 -9.39 10.38 -15.70
C ILE A 173 -10.02 10.07 -17.06
N ASP A 174 -11.34 9.86 -17.09
CA ASP A 174 -12.06 9.50 -18.30
C ASP A 174 -12.09 10.65 -19.34
N LYS A 175 -12.06 11.91 -18.89
CA LYS A 175 -11.97 13.09 -19.76
C LYS A 175 -10.55 13.38 -20.25
N THR A 176 -9.53 13.14 -19.41
CA THR A 176 -8.16 13.59 -19.69
C THR A 176 -7.27 12.54 -20.33
N LEU A 177 -7.46 11.26 -20.02
CA LEU A 177 -6.60 10.18 -20.54
C LEU A 177 -7.01 9.75 -21.95
N ILE A 178 -6.99 10.68 -22.91
CA ILE A 178 -7.38 10.45 -24.30
C ILE A 178 -6.21 10.80 -25.22
N GLY A 179 -5.78 9.84 -26.04
CA GLY A 179 -4.72 10.03 -27.02
C GLY A 179 -3.32 9.79 -26.47
N ASP A 180 -2.35 10.56 -26.98
CA ASP A 180 -0.95 10.51 -26.56
C ASP A 180 -0.65 11.45 -25.38
N LEU A 181 0.60 11.44 -24.90
CA LEU A 181 1.00 12.24 -23.74
C LEU A 181 0.74 13.75 -23.91
N ASN A 182 0.90 14.29 -25.13
CA ASN A 182 0.64 15.71 -25.41
C ASN A 182 -0.85 16.01 -25.32
N SER A 183 -1.67 15.18 -25.95
CA SER A 183 -3.13 15.28 -25.88
C SER A 183 -3.64 15.20 -24.45
N ILE A 184 -3.07 14.30 -23.64
CA ILE A 184 -3.40 14.16 -22.22
C ILE A 184 -3.02 15.42 -21.46
N ASN A 185 -1.82 15.97 -21.66
CA ASN A 185 -1.39 17.20 -20.99
C ASN A 185 -2.27 18.39 -21.37
N ASP A 186 -2.61 18.54 -22.64
CA ASP A 186 -3.48 19.62 -23.12
C ASP A 186 -4.89 19.51 -22.51
N LYS A 187 -5.46 18.31 -22.48
CA LYS A 187 -6.74 18.04 -21.82
C LYS A 187 -6.67 18.26 -20.31
N THR A 188 -5.57 17.87 -19.67
CA THR A 188 -5.36 18.11 -18.23
C THR A 188 -5.36 19.59 -17.92
N LYS A 189 -4.75 20.43 -18.77
CA LYS A 189 -4.78 21.90 -18.63
C LYS A 189 -6.18 22.47 -18.87
N GLU A 190 -6.89 21.98 -19.88
CA GLU A 190 -8.28 22.38 -20.18
C GLU A 190 -9.21 22.14 -18.99
N PHE A 191 -9.01 21.05 -18.25
CA PHE A 191 -9.82 20.66 -17.08
C PHE A 191 -9.13 20.92 -15.74
N ALA A 192 -8.04 21.72 -15.70
CA ALA A 192 -7.28 21.94 -14.47
C ALA A 192 -8.13 22.59 -13.37
N ASP A 193 -9.05 23.49 -13.77
CA ASP A 193 -10.00 24.16 -12.87
C ASP A 193 -11.04 23.19 -12.29
N GLU A 194 -11.24 22.01 -12.88
CA GLU A 194 -12.10 21.02 -12.22
C GLU A 194 -11.45 20.58 -10.91
N ILE A 195 -10.10 20.50 -10.85
CA ILE A 195 -9.25 19.98 -9.75
C ILE A 195 -8.72 21.08 -8.81
N THR A 196 -9.46 22.16 -8.60
CA THR A 196 -8.94 23.35 -7.89
C THR A 196 -8.44 23.09 -6.46
N ASP A 197 -8.83 21.98 -5.83
CA ASP A 197 -8.49 21.68 -4.44
C ASP A 197 -7.74 20.35 -4.24
N PHE A 198 -7.21 19.68 -5.28
CA PHE A 198 -6.29 18.57 -5.02
C PHE A 198 -4.90 19.05 -4.65
N ASP A 199 -4.31 18.35 -3.70
CA ASP A 199 -2.93 18.52 -3.39
C ASP A 199 -2.25 17.18 -3.19
N PHE A 200 -0.98 17.15 -3.55
CA PHE A 200 -0.17 15.96 -3.40
C PHE A 200 1.27 16.31 -3.06
N ALA A 201 1.94 15.36 -2.44
CA ALA A 201 3.38 15.39 -2.24
C ALA A 201 3.95 14.00 -2.55
N LEU A 202 5.11 13.98 -3.21
CA LEU A 202 5.83 12.75 -3.55
C LEU A 202 7.14 12.69 -2.79
N ASN A 203 7.39 11.53 -2.19
CA ASN A 203 8.64 11.24 -1.47
C ASN A 203 9.29 9.99 -2.04
N TYR A 204 10.60 10.01 -2.19
CA TYR A 204 11.39 8.84 -2.56
C TYR A 204 12.33 8.46 -1.42
N PHE A 205 12.34 7.18 -1.09
CA PHE A 205 13.17 6.60 -0.03
C PHE A 205 14.36 5.87 -0.65
N ILE A 206 15.56 6.39 -0.39
CA ILE A 206 16.82 5.76 -0.78
C ILE A 206 16.94 4.40 -0.09
N GLN A 207 17.53 3.46 -0.80
CA GLN A 207 17.89 2.16 -0.27
C GLN A 207 19.36 1.91 -0.60
N ASP A 208 20.19 1.82 0.45
CA ASP A 208 21.64 1.67 0.32
C ASP A 208 22.05 0.20 0.08
N GLU A 209 21.20 -0.75 0.49
CA GLU A 209 21.45 -2.19 0.38
C GLU A 209 20.83 -2.80 -0.89
N GLU A 210 21.49 -3.80 -1.49
CA GLU A 210 21.03 -4.44 -2.74
C GLU A 210 19.76 -5.30 -2.60
N ARG A 211 19.21 -5.46 -1.39
CA ARG A 211 18.00 -6.26 -1.14
C ARG A 211 16.73 -5.51 -1.52
N LEU A 212 16.50 -5.35 -2.82
CA LEU A 212 15.38 -4.58 -3.37
C LEU A 212 13.98 -5.02 -2.87
N SER A 213 13.86 -6.26 -2.38
CA SER A 213 12.67 -6.84 -1.75
C SER A 213 12.40 -6.37 -0.32
N ASP A 214 13.31 -5.63 0.32
CA ASP A 214 13.12 -5.09 1.69
C ASP A 214 12.17 -3.88 1.74
N ASN A 215 11.43 -3.64 0.66
CA ASN A 215 10.42 -2.61 0.54
C ASN A 215 9.04 -3.26 0.55
N GLY A 216 7.99 -2.43 0.51
CA GLY A 216 6.63 -2.95 0.58
C GLY A 216 5.62 -2.03 -0.08
N LEU A 217 4.39 -2.50 -0.05
CA LEU A 217 3.22 -1.72 -0.39
C LEU A 217 2.46 -1.40 0.89
N LEU A 218 2.02 -0.16 1.04
CA LEU A 218 1.14 0.24 2.12
C LEU A 218 0.10 1.20 1.57
N ILE A 219 -1.13 1.04 2.03
CA ILE A 219 -2.11 2.11 2.02
C ILE A 219 -2.54 2.37 3.46
N ASP A 220 -2.46 3.62 3.89
CA ASP A 220 -2.92 3.99 5.21
C ASP A 220 -4.43 4.23 5.21
N ASN A 221 -5.12 3.56 6.14
CA ASN A 221 -6.56 3.68 6.32
C ASN A 221 -6.95 4.79 7.30
N SER A 222 -5.98 5.54 7.86
CA SER A 222 -6.19 6.23 9.12
C SER A 222 -6.66 7.69 9.02
N VAL A 223 -6.40 8.46 7.95
CA VAL A 223 -6.84 9.88 7.86
C VAL A 223 -6.71 10.51 6.46
N ASN A 224 -7.27 11.73 6.32
CA ASN A 224 -6.85 12.74 5.35
C ASN A 224 -5.67 13.56 5.94
N PRO A 225 -4.57 13.78 5.22
CA PRO A 225 -4.32 13.38 3.84
C PRO A 225 -4.02 11.88 3.73
N TYR A 226 -4.44 11.27 2.62
CA TYR A 226 -4.21 9.86 2.35
C TYR A 226 -2.72 9.60 2.11
N PHE A 227 -2.21 8.49 2.64
CA PHE A 227 -0.84 8.04 2.43
C PHE A 227 -0.79 6.67 1.73
N ILE A 228 -0.03 6.59 0.64
CA ILE A 228 0.23 5.35 -0.09
C ILE A 228 1.74 5.20 -0.25
N LEU A 229 2.30 4.07 0.17
CA LEU A 229 3.69 3.69 -0.11
C LEU A 229 3.71 2.64 -1.24
N LEU A 230 4.34 3.00 -2.35
CA LEU A 230 4.57 2.15 -3.50
C LEU A 230 6.05 1.84 -3.59
N ASN A 231 6.49 0.77 -2.92
CA ASN A 231 7.88 0.34 -2.86
C ASN A 231 8.76 1.41 -2.19
N ARG A 232 9.46 2.23 -2.97
CA ARG A 232 10.30 3.34 -2.50
C ARG A 232 9.70 4.72 -2.73
N LEU A 233 8.57 4.81 -3.42
CA LEU A 233 7.88 6.06 -3.69
C LEU A 233 6.66 6.13 -2.78
N SER A 234 6.50 7.20 -2.00
CA SER A 234 5.24 7.46 -1.31
C SER A 234 4.48 8.62 -1.94
N ILE A 235 3.17 8.52 -1.88
CA ILE A 235 2.18 9.49 -2.31
C ILE A 235 1.45 9.96 -1.06
N ILE A 236 1.46 11.27 -0.84
CA ILE A 236 0.52 11.94 0.06
C ILE A 236 -0.48 12.65 -0.84
N PHE A 237 -1.77 12.46 -0.62
CA PHE A 237 -2.82 12.99 -1.47
C PHE A 237 -4.03 13.44 -0.66
N ASP A 238 -4.60 14.60 -1.00
CA ASP A 238 -5.85 15.07 -0.39
C ASP A 238 -6.73 15.79 -1.43
N PHE A 239 -8.02 15.81 -1.16
CA PHE A 239 -9.03 16.61 -1.85
C PHE A 239 -9.08 18.06 -1.32
N LYS A 240 -8.06 18.46 -0.56
CA LYS A 240 -7.83 19.80 -0.02
C LYS A 240 -6.34 20.14 -0.11
N LYS A 241 -6.00 21.41 0.08
CA LYS A 241 -4.60 21.84 0.25
C LYS A 241 -3.99 21.17 1.47
N ILE A 242 -2.84 20.54 1.28
CA ILE A 242 -2.11 19.86 2.36
C ILE A 242 -1.38 20.93 3.18
N SER A 243 -1.55 20.89 4.50
CA SER A 243 -0.65 21.57 5.43
C SER A 243 0.44 20.62 5.92
N SER A 244 1.66 21.14 6.15
CA SER A 244 2.74 20.37 6.78
C SER A 244 2.38 19.85 8.17
N ASP A 245 1.45 20.52 8.85
CA ASP A 245 0.99 20.17 10.20
C ASP A 245 -0.05 19.04 10.21
N GLU A 246 -0.58 18.68 9.03
CA GLU A 246 -1.63 17.66 8.87
C GLU A 246 -1.07 16.31 8.40
N ILE A 247 0.26 16.16 8.33
CA ILE A 247 0.85 14.88 7.94
C ILE A 247 0.54 13.77 8.97
N PRO A 248 0.33 12.51 8.53
CA PRO A 248 0.15 11.39 9.44
C PRO A 248 1.27 11.28 10.48
N GLU A 249 0.91 11.02 11.74
CA GLU A 249 1.86 10.98 12.88
C GLU A 249 3.02 9.99 12.66
N PHE A 250 2.76 8.87 11.98
CA PHE A 250 3.82 7.89 11.70
C PHE A 250 4.89 8.43 10.72
N LEU A 251 4.60 9.51 9.98
CA LEU A 251 5.52 10.22 9.07
C LEU A 251 6.24 11.40 9.73
N THR A 252 5.80 11.86 10.91
CA THR A 252 6.48 12.87 11.74
C THR A 252 7.95 12.48 11.90
N SER A 253 8.88 13.42 11.83
CA SER A 253 10.35 13.25 11.78
C SER A 253 10.93 12.46 10.60
N ILE A 254 10.10 11.83 9.76
CA ILE A 254 10.57 11.09 8.58
C ILE A 254 10.68 12.01 7.38
N ILE A 255 9.62 12.80 7.11
CA ILE A 255 9.53 13.68 5.94
C ILE A 255 9.45 15.17 6.29
N GLU A 256 9.47 15.52 7.58
CA GLU A 256 9.29 16.91 8.04
C GLU A 256 10.26 17.89 7.39
N ASP A 257 11.50 17.46 7.18
CA ASP A 257 12.56 18.28 6.59
C ASP A 257 12.28 18.70 5.14
N ASN A 258 11.38 18.01 4.43
CA ASN A 258 11.11 18.26 3.02
C ASN A 258 9.64 18.58 2.70
N VAL A 259 8.68 18.16 3.55
CA VAL A 259 7.27 18.10 3.17
C VAL A 259 6.71 19.47 2.75
N ALA A 260 7.04 20.52 3.49
CA ALA A 260 6.57 21.88 3.18
C ALA A 260 7.02 22.35 1.79
N CYS A 261 8.16 21.87 1.28
CA CYS A 261 8.73 22.34 0.02
C CYS A 261 8.32 21.52 -1.20
N ILE A 262 7.62 20.40 -1.00
CA ILE A 262 7.26 19.45 -2.07
C ILE A 262 5.75 19.37 -2.32
N ILE A 263 4.95 20.12 -1.55
CA ILE A 263 3.51 20.22 -1.71
C ILE A 263 3.18 20.88 -3.04
N SER A 264 2.40 20.19 -3.87
CA SER A 264 2.17 20.56 -5.27
C SER A 264 1.46 21.90 -5.45
N SER A 265 0.56 22.26 -4.52
CA SER A 265 -0.21 23.51 -4.58
C SER A 265 0.64 24.76 -4.36
N GLN A 266 1.85 24.61 -3.82
CA GLN A 266 2.80 25.71 -3.60
C GLN A 266 3.73 25.94 -4.80
N LEU A 267 3.61 25.10 -5.84
CA LEU A 267 4.48 25.09 -7.00
C LEU A 267 3.66 25.47 -8.23
N GLU A 268 4.20 26.27 -9.16
CA GLU A 268 3.49 26.63 -10.38
C GLU A 268 3.45 25.45 -11.37
N ASN A 269 4.56 25.23 -12.08
CA ASN A 269 4.71 24.16 -13.09
C ASN A 269 5.81 23.14 -12.77
N GLU A 270 6.58 23.37 -11.72
CA GLU A 270 7.62 22.43 -11.29
C GLU A 270 7.02 21.30 -10.45
N LEU A 271 7.66 20.14 -10.54
CA LEU A 271 7.46 19.03 -9.62
C LEU A 271 8.67 18.92 -8.72
N ARG A 272 8.45 18.91 -7.40
CA ARG A 272 9.48 18.61 -6.42
C ARG A 272 9.18 17.28 -5.75
N ILE A 273 10.21 16.46 -5.59
CA ILE A 273 10.11 15.14 -4.96
C ILE A 273 11.08 15.10 -3.78
N GLY A 274 10.56 14.89 -2.58
CA GLY A 274 11.33 14.80 -1.35
C GLY A 274 12.20 13.55 -1.36
N ILE A 275 13.44 13.68 -0.92
CA ILE A 275 14.40 12.58 -0.86
C ILE A 275 14.65 12.21 0.58
N ASN A 276 14.43 10.96 0.91
CA ASN A 276 14.59 10.43 2.27
C ASN A 276 15.68 9.37 2.27
N SER A 277 16.51 9.37 3.31
CA SER A 277 17.59 8.41 3.51
C SER A 277 17.09 6.98 3.78
N ASP A 278 17.97 5.98 3.63
CA ASP A 278 17.67 4.61 4.02
C ASP A 278 17.37 4.48 5.53
N LYS A 279 17.95 5.34 6.37
CA LYS A 279 17.60 5.43 7.80
C LYS A 279 16.14 5.83 8.00
N GLN A 280 15.67 6.86 7.28
CA GLN A 280 14.27 7.28 7.31
C GLN A 280 13.35 6.20 6.75
N ARG A 281 13.77 5.50 5.69
CA ARG A 281 13.06 4.33 5.12
C ARG A 281 12.88 3.22 6.16
N LYS A 282 13.97 2.78 6.80
CA LYS A 282 13.94 1.75 7.84
C LYS A 282 13.07 2.16 9.03
N LEU A 283 13.11 3.43 9.43
CA LEU A 283 12.25 3.97 10.48
C LEU A 283 10.77 3.94 10.07
N LEU A 284 10.44 4.28 8.82
CA LEU A 284 9.09 4.19 8.28
C LEU A 284 8.54 2.77 8.37
N PHE A 285 9.26 1.79 7.83
CA PHE A 285 8.85 0.37 7.88
C PHE A 285 8.73 -0.15 9.31
N HIS A 286 9.63 0.26 10.21
CA HIS A 286 9.52 -0.10 11.62
C HIS A 286 8.22 0.43 12.25
N ARG A 287 7.88 1.70 12.02
CA ARG A 287 6.65 2.31 12.55
C ARG A 287 5.40 1.66 11.97
N ILE A 288 5.39 1.37 10.67
CA ILE A 288 4.29 0.65 10.01
C ILE A 288 4.12 -0.73 10.65
N ALA A 289 5.19 -1.50 10.79
CA ALA A 289 5.14 -2.83 11.39
C ALA A 289 4.63 -2.79 12.85
N MET A 290 5.11 -1.82 13.64
CA MET A 290 4.63 -1.62 15.02
C MET A 290 3.17 -1.20 15.07
N HIS A 291 2.72 -0.36 14.15
CA HIS A 291 1.31 0.03 14.04
C HIS A 291 0.42 -1.17 13.74
N GLN A 292 0.77 -1.97 12.73
CA GLN A 292 0.02 -3.19 12.37
C GLN A 292 0.02 -4.21 13.52
N LEU A 293 1.16 -4.41 14.19
CA LEU A 293 1.24 -5.29 15.36
C LEU A 293 0.34 -4.82 16.51
N ASN A 294 0.28 -3.52 16.77
CA ASN A 294 -0.60 -2.96 17.79
C ASN A 294 -2.09 -3.16 17.45
N GLN A 295 -2.46 -3.06 16.16
CA GLN A 295 -3.82 -3.35 15.71
C GLN A 295 -4.17 -4.84 15.94
N ILE A 296 -3.26 -5.76 15.58
CA ILE A 296 -3.42 -7.20 15.83
C ILE A 296 -3.62 -7.48 17.32
N ILE A 297 -2.77 -6.91 18.19
CA ILE A 297 -2.86 -7.06 19.64
C ILE A 297 -4.21 -6.54 20.16
N THR A 298 -4.61 -5.34 19.72
CA THR A 298 -5.88 -4.73 20.13
C THR A 298 -7.06 -5.62 19.73
N LYS A 299 -7.07 -6.12 18.50
CA LYS A 299 -8.14 -6.99 18.00
C LYS A 299 -8.21 -8.32 18.76
N CYS A 300 -7.08 -8.91 19.07
CA CYS A 300 -7.02 -10.14 19.87
C CYS A 300 -7.58 -9.91 21.29
N ASN A 301 -7.23 -8.78 21.91
CA ASN A 301 -7.74 -8.41 23.22
C ASN A 301 -9.27 -8.21 23.18
N GLU A 302 -9.79 -7.43 22.24
CA GLU A 302 -11.24 -7.23 22.08
C GLU A 302 -11.97 -8.57 21.90
N THR A 303 -11.44 -9.43 21.03
CA THR A 303 -11.99 -10.76 20.76
C THR A 303 -12.05 -11.61 22.03
N PHE A 304 -10.99 -11.61 22.85
CA PHE A 304 -10.98 -12.31 24.13
C PHE A 304 -12.10 -11.81 25.05
N TYR A 305 -12.23 -10.49 25.21
CA TYR A 305 -13.26 -9.89 26.07
C TYR A 305 -14.68 -10.21 25.57
N GLU A 306 -14.91 -10.12 24.26
CA GLU A 306 -16.20 -10.44 23.63
C GLU A 306 -16.58 -11.91 23.81
N LEU A 307 -15.67 -12.84 23.51
CA LEU A 307 -15.92 -14.27 23.66
C LEU A 307 -16.14 -14.64 25.13
N HIS A 308 -15.31 -14.12 26.03
CA HIS A 308 -15.48 -14.35 27.46
C HIS A 308 -16.86 -13.89 27.96
N ARG A 309 -17.26 -12.66 27.61
CA ARG A 309 -18.58 -12.12 27.96
C ARG A 309 -19.72 -12.93 27.35
N LYS A 310 -19.59 -13.32 26.08
CA LYS A 310 -20.62 -14.06 25.34
C LYS A 310 -20.86 -15.46 25.91
N PHE A 311 -19.80 -16.17 26.28
CA PHE A 311 -19.90 -17.55 26.76
C PHE A 311 -20.13 -17.66 28.27
N LEU A 312 -19.57 -16.76 29.07
CA LEU A 312 -19.61 -16.85 30.54
C LEU A 312 -20.59 -15.85 31.17
N GLY A 313 -21.10 -14.89 30.40
CA GLY A 313 -22.13 -13.93 30.83
C GLY A 313 -21.59 -12.69 31.55
N PHE A 314 -20.27 -12.57 31.73
CA PHE A 314 -19.63 -11.42 32.40
C PHE A 314 -18.22 -11.14 31.83
N TYR A 315 -17.73 -9.93 32.07
CA TYR A 315 -16.39 -9.51 31.64
C TYR A 315 -15.28 -10.27 32.38
N PRO A 316 -14.12 -10.54 31.76
CA PRO A 316 -13.05 -11.28 32.40
C PRO A 316 -12.52 -10.56 33.66
N PRO A 317 -12.38 -11.26 34.80
CA PRO A 317 -11.70 -10.74 35.98
C PRO A 317 -10.19 -10.63 35.74
N GLN A 318 -9.51 -9.86 36.59
CA GLN A 318 -8.08 -9.58 36.45
C GLN A 318 -7.20 -10.85 36.36
N SER A 319 -7.56 -11.91 37.09
CA SER A 319 -6.85 -13.19 37.04
C SER A 319 -6.90 -13.85 35.66
N SER A 320 -8.05 -13.77 34.98
CA SER A 320 -8.23 -14.35 33.65
C SER A 320 -7.60 -13.50 32.56
N THR A 321 -7.63 -12.17 32.70
CA THR A 321 -6.85 -11.28 31.84
C THR A 321 -5.35 -11.54 31.98
N ALA A 322 -4.84 -11.72 33.21
CA ALA A 322 -3.44 -12.06 33.43
C ALA A 322 -3.06 -13.44 32.85
N TYR A 323 -3.95 -14.42 32.97
CA TYR A 323 -3.75 -15.75 32.37
C TYR A 323 -3.72 -15.68 30.84
N TYR A 324 -4.64 -14.93 30.23
CA TYR A 324 -4.68 -14.68 28.80
C TYR A 324 -3.38 -14.01 28.31
N VAL A 325 -2.96 -12.91 28.94
CA VAL A 325 -1.73 -12.18 28.56
C VAL A 325 -0.51 -13.10 28.62
N LYS A 326 -0.31 -13.82 29.74
CA LYS A 326 0.81 -14.76 29.89
C LYS A 326 0.78 -15.88 28.84
N THR A 327 -0.41 -16.34 28.48
CA THR A 327 -0.58 -17.39 27.47
C THR A 327 -0.18 -16.87 26.08
N MET A 328 -0.54 -15.63 25.74
CA MET A 328 -0.13 -14.98 24.50
C MET A 328 1.38 -14.71 24.47
N GLU A 329 1.97 -14.24 25.57
CA GLU A 329 3.42 -14.03 25.69
C GLU A 329 4.20 -15.32 25.46
N ASN A 330 3.76 -16.42 26.09
CA ASN A 330 4.37 -17.73 25.88
C ASN A 330 4.26 -18.19 24.42
N TYR A 331 3.09 -18.01 23.80
CA TYR A 331 2.87 -18.34 22.39
C TYR A 331 3.87 -17.64 21.46
N VAL A 332 4.05 -16.32 21.66
CA VAL A 332 4.98 -15.50 20.87
C VAL A 332 6.43 -15.92 21.13
N ALA A 333 6.80 -16.15 22.39
CA ALA A 333 8.16 -16.55 22.78
C ALA A 333 8.56 -17.92 22.20
N GLU A 334 7.68 -18.93 22.30
CA GLU A 334 7.90 -20.27 21.77
C GLU A 334 8.12 -20.28 20.26
N ARG A 335 7.47 -19.35 19.55
CA ARG A 335 7.57 -19.21 18.09
C ARG A 335 8.62 -18.21 17.63
N LYS A 336 9.42 -17.66 18.55
CA LYS A 336 10.45 -16.64 18.25
C LYS A 336 9.88 -15.45 17.46
N GLY A 337 8.65 -15.03 17.79
CA GLY A 337 7.96 -13.95 17.09
C GLY A 337 7.26 -14.32 15.79
N LYS A 338 7.28 -15.58 15.34
CA LYS A 338 6.44 -16.03 14.23
C LYS A 338 4.98 -16.13 14.68
N ILE A 339 4.12 -15.29 14.12
CA ILE A 339 2.71 -15.18 14.51
C ILE A 339 1.83 -15.85 13.45
N ASN A 340 0.88 -16.68 13.89
CA ASN A 340 -0.20 -17.20 13.05
C ASN A 340 -1.55 -16.84 13.70
N ILE A 341 -2.38 -16.10 12.96
CA ILE A 341 -3.64 -15.55 13.49
C ILE A 341 -4.65 -16.65 13.83
N GLU A 342 -4.72 -17.71 13.03
CA GLU A 342 -5.63 -18.84 13.29
C GLU A 342 -5.26 -19.54 14.59
N GLU A 343 -3.97 -19.81 14.81
CA GLU A 343 -3.48 -20.40 16.06
C GLU A 343 -3.74 -19.48 17.26
N MET A 344 -3.56 -18.16 17.11
CA MET A 344 -3.90 -17.18 18.16
C MET A 344 -5.39 -17.22 18.49
N MET A 345 -6.27 -17.29 17.49
CA MET A 345 -7.71 -17.38 17.70
C MET A 345 -8.11 -18.67 18.42
N GLN A 346 -7.51 -19.81 18.05
CA GLN A 346 -7.70 -21.08 18.76
C GLN A 346 -7.21 -20.98 20.22
N LEU A 347 -6.10 -20.26 20.45
CA LEU A 347 -5.57 -20.03 21.79
C LEU A 347 -6.52 -19.17 22.64
N ILE A 348 -7.11 -18.11 22.08
CA ILE A 348 -8.13 -17.30 22.76
C ILE A 348 -9.32 -18.17 23.16
N ILE A 349 -9.84 -19.00 22.25
CA ILE A 349 -10.97 -19.91 22.53
C ILE A 349 -10.61 -20.87 23.67
N LYS A 350 -9.41 -21.45 23.63
CA LYS A 350 -8.90 -22.34 24.70
C LYS A 350 -8.84 -21.62 26.04
N VAL A 351 -8.29 -20.41 26.08
CA VAL A 351 -8.19 -19.61 27.32
C VAL A 351 -9.57 -19.31 27.89
N VAL A 352 -10.57 -18.94 27.06
CA VAL A 352 -11.95 -18.73 27.51
C VAL A 352 -12.54 -20.02 28.08
N SER A 353 -12.32 -21.16 27.42
CA SER A 353 -12.77 -22.47 27.91
C SER A 353 -12.15 -22.84 29.26
N ASP A 354 -10.86 -22.58 29.45
CA ASP A 354 -10.15 -22.87 30.70
C ASP A 354 -10.60 -21.94 31.83
N CYS A 355 -10.91 -20.67 31.53
CA CYS A 355 -11.54 -19.76 32.48
C CYS A 355 -12.91 -20.28 32.93
N GLY A 356 -13.76 -20.73 32.00
CA GLY A 356 -15.05 -21.33 32.31
C GLY A 356 -14.94 -22.51 33.29
N ARG A 357 -14.00 -23.43 33.06
CA ARG A 357 -13.70 -24.57 33.96
C ARG A 357 -13.16 -24.16 35.33
N SER A 358 -12.61 -22.96 35.46
CA SER A 358 -12.08 -22.45 36.74
C SER A 358 -13.16 -21.76 37.58
N TYR A 359 -14.26 -21.33 36.95
CA TYR A 359 -15.36 -20.62 37.61
C TYR A 359 -16.48 -21.54 38.07
N PHE A 360 -16.67 -22.65 37.37
CA PHE A 360 -17.71 -23.66 37.59
C PHE A 360 -17.06 -25.02 37.75
#